data_AF-A0A5E4Z3A8-F1
#
_entry.id   AF-A0A5E4Z3A8-F1
#
_cell.length_a   1.000
_cell.length_b   1.000
_cell.length_c   1.000
_cell.angle_alpha   90.00
_cell.angle_beta   90.00
_cell.angle_gamma   90.00
#
_symmetry.space_group_name_H-M   'P 1'
#
loop_
_entity.id
_entity.type
_entity.pdbx_description
1 polymer ?
#
loop_
_entity_poly.entity_id
_entity_poly.type
_entity_poly.pdbx_seq_one_letter_code
_entity_poly.pdbx_strand_id
1 'polypeptide(L)'
;MEQPFKVDTSAVVAKKRDELLAEFERVTRLEQERRARKQEHLDLRLKYLEQRISKRVEEVERFLNGTDEPELLAKWLLLDSWTRDQAIPLILGLEPCSEQTRVARRKASSASASTQMITEAGEFLDIGLFRTLSGFSLWSDYSDLIPSPVTRLKEYCWETNHYYDLLNELWDSGEHPERPSPSYFLAWASGKGIEPSWFNWASEKGMLAGSADRADLPSDGPKLLGREKATLQKQLAALALLLSEKAGKYQRGGKLNVKQVADSIEEVIAALPNADDNGLSSSSIRANIKSGLDLLTK
;
A
#
# COMPACT_ATOMS: atom_id res chain seq x y z
N MET A 1 11.98 -104.17 -27.06
CA MET A 1 12.98 -103.49 -26.21
C MET A 1 12.86 -102.01 -26.51
N GLU A 2 12.17 -101.27 -25.66
CA GLU A 2 12.05 -99.81 -25.80
C GLU A 2 13.39 -99.19 -25.43
N GLN A 3 13.97 -98.41 -26.33
CA GLN A 3 15.19 -97.67 -26.02
C GLN A 3 14.87 -96.63 -24.94
N PRO A 4 15.64 -96.57 -23.83
CA PRO A 4 15.40 -95.60 -22.79
C PRO A 4 15.56 -94.19 -23.36
N PHE A 5 14.52 -93.36 -23.19
CA PHE A 5 14.49 -91.97 -23.60
C PHE A 5 15.59 -91.20 -22.83
N LYS A 6 16.73 -90.95 -23.48
CA LYS A 6 17.79 -90.10 -22.91
C LYS A 6 17.44 -88.65 -23.18
N VAL A 7 16.96 -87.96 -22.15
CA VAL A 7 16.86 -86.49 -22.16
C VAL A 7 18.28 -85.94 -22.05
N ASP A 8 18.67 -85.09 -22.98
CA ASP A 8 19.89 -84.30 -22.85
C ASP A 8 19.65 -83.17 -21.83
N THR A 9 19.90 -83.48 -20.57
CA THR A 9 19.74 -82.53 -19.46
C THR A 9 20.63 -81.30 -19.63
N SER A 10 21.76 -81.41 -20.32
CA SER A 10 22.66 -80.28 -20.58
C SER A 10 22.01 -79.28 -21.53
N ALA A 11 21.40 -79.77 -22.62
CA ALA A 11 20.70 -78.93 -23.58
C ALA A 11 19.48 -78.21 -22.96
N VAL A 12 18.73 -78.90 -22.10
CA VAL A 12 17.59 -78.30 -21.37
C VAL A 12 18.06 -77.21 -20.40
N VAL A 13 19.15 -77.44 -19.66
CA VAL A 13 19.72 -76.46 -18.72
C VAL A 13 20.26 -75.24 -19.47
N ALA A 14 20.99 -75.43 -20.57
CA ALA A 14 21.50 -74.34 -21.40
C ALA A 14 20.36 -73.46 -21.93
N LYS A 15 19.32 -74.07 -22.50
CA LYS A 15 18.14 -73.35 -22.97
C LYS A 15 17.47 -72.53 -21.85
N LYS A 16 17.30 -73.13 -20.66
CA LYS A 16 16.67 -72.42 -19.53
C LYS A 16 17.53 -71.28 -19.01
N ARG A 17 18.85 -71.44 -19.00
CA ARG A 17 19.80 -70.37 -18.66
C ARG A 17 19.67 -69.20 -19.63
N ASP A 18 19.61 -69.47 -20.92
CA ASP A 18 19.49 -68.43 -21.95
C ASP A 18 18.14 -67.70 -21.85
N GLU A 19 17.05 -68.43 -21.60
CA GLU A 19 15.73 -67.84 -21.34
C GLU A 19 15.74 -66.91 -20.12
N LEU A 20 16.36 -67.34 -19.01
CA LEU A 20 16.45 -66.54 -17.79
C LEU A 20 17.34 -65.30 -17.98
N LEU A 21 18.44 -65.42 -18.72
CA LEU A 21 19.30 -64.28 -19.05
C LEU A 21 18.55 -63.26 -19.91
N ALA A 22 17.83 -63.70 -20.94
CA ALA A 22 17.01 -62.83 -21.78
C ALA A 22 15.89 -62.15 -20.98
N GLU A 23 15.25 -62.87 -20.06
CA GLU A 23 14.24 -62.29 -19.17
C GLU A 23 14.84 -61.25 -18.21
N PHE A 24 15.99 -61.54 -17.61
CA PHE A 24 16.71 -60.62 -16.74
C PHE A 24 17.11 -59.33 -17.46
N GLU A 25 17.65 -59.44 -18.69
CA GLU A 25 17.99 -58.30 -19.54
C GLU A 25 16.76 -57.45 -19.88
N ARG A 26 15.65 -58.10 -20.24
CA ARG A 26 14.38 -57.43 -20.53
C ARG A 26 13.86 -56.65 -19.32
N VAL A 27 13.87 -57.26 -18.13
CA VAL A 27 13.42 -56.60 -16.89
C VAL A 27 14.34 -55.42 -16.55
N THR A 28 15.65 -55.60 -16.64
CA THR A 28 16.64 -54.55 -16.38
C THR A 28 16.43 -53.35 -17.31
N ARG A 29 16.22 -53.59 -18.62
CA ARG A 29 15.92 -52.54 -19.59
C ARG A 29 14.62 -51.81 -19.26
N LEU A 30 13.55 -52.53 -18.92
CA LEU A 30 12.28 -51.93 -18.53
C LEU A 30 12.40 -51.08 -17.26
N GLU A 31 13.22 -51.49 -16.29
CA GLU A 31 13.50 -50.69 -15.10
C GLU A 31 14.29 -49.42 -15.42
N GLN A 32 15.30 -49.51 -16.29
CA GLN A 32 16.05 -48.35 -16.77
C GLN A 32 15.14 -47.37 -17.52
N GLU A 33 14.28 -47.85 -18.41
CA GLU A 33 13.29 -47.03 -19.13
C GLU A 33 12.30 -46.38 -18.16
N ARG A 34 11.83 -47.10 -17.13
CA ARG A 34 10.96 -46.52 -16.09
C ARG A 34 11.66 -45.44 -15.27
N ARG A 35 12.94 -45.64 -14.92
CA ARG A 35 13.74 -44.63 -14.22
C ARG A 35 13.96 -43.39 -15.09
N ALA A 36 14.28 -43.59 -16.37
CA ALA A 36 14.44 -42.51 -17.34
C ALA A 36 13.16 -41.67 -17.49
N ARG A 37 12.00 -42.31 -17.67
CA ARG A 37 10.70 -41.59 -17.76
C ARG A 37 10.36 -40.84 -16.48
N LYS A 38 10.65 -41.41 -15.31
CA LYS A 38 10.46 -40.72 -14.02
C LYS A 38 11.35 -39.49 -13.91
N GLN A 39 12.63 -39.61 -14.32
CA GLN A 39 13.55 -38.49 -14.32
C GLN A 39 13.10 -37.39 -15.27
N GLU A 40 12.74 -37.74 -16.50
CA GLU A 40 12.21 -36.79 -17.50
C GLU A 40 10.97 -36.04 -16.98
N HIS A 41 10.02 -36.75 -16.34
CA HIS A 41 8.86 -36.11 -15.74
C HIS A 41 9.23 -35.18 -14.57
N LEU A 42 10.21 -35.55 -13.74
CA LEU A 42 10.71 -34.68 -12.68
C LEU A 42 11.38 -33.42 -13.25
N ASP A 43 12.19 -33.56 -14.29
CA ASP A 43 12.87 -32.44 -14.94
C ASP A 43 11.86 -31.47 -15.57
N LEU A 44 10.82 -31.98 -16.24
CA LEU A 44 9.72 -31.16 -16.76
C LEU A 44 8.98 -30.41 -15.64
N ARG A 45 8.71 -31.08 -14.52
CA ARG A 45 8.06 -30.46 -13.35
C ARG A 45 8.93 -29.38 -12.72
N LEU A 46 10.24 -29.62 -12.58
CA LEU A 46 11.19 -28.64 -12.08
C LEU A 46 11.24 -27.41 -12.99
N LYS A 47 11.38 -27.60 -14.30
CA LYS A 47 11.36 -26.51 -15.27
C LYS A 47 10.09 -25.66 -15.19
N TYR A 48 8.93 -26.30 -15.04
CA TYR A 48 7.66 -25.59 -14.86
C TYR A 48 7.63 -24.78 -13.55
N LEU A 49 8.12 -25.36 -12.45
CA LEU A 49 8.20 -24.67 -11.16
C LEU A 49 9.17 -23.48 -11.22
N GLU A 50 10.34 -23.65 -11.84
CA GLU A 50 11.32 -22.57 -12.05
C GLU A 50 10.70 -21.41 -12.84
N GLN A 51 10.07 -21.69 -13.99
CA GLN A 51 9.40 -20.65 -14.78
C GLN A 51 8.32 -19.92 -13.99
N ARG A 52 7.52 -20.64 -13.19
CA ARG A 52 6.48 -20.05 -12.35
C ARG A 52 7.07 -19.19 -11.23
N ILE A 53 8.16 -19.62 -10.59
CA ILE A 53 8.84 -18.87 -9.55
C ILE A 53 9.48 -17.60 -10.15
N SER A 54 10.21 -17.72 -11.26
CA SER A 54 10.83 -16.58 -11.94
C SER A 54 9.81 -15.49 -12.29
N LYS A 55 8.68 -15.88 -12.90
CA LYS A 55 7.60 -14.93 -13.22
C LYS A 55 7.07 -14.22 -11.97
N ARG A 56 6.90 -14.96 -10.87
CA ARG A 56 6.43 -14.38 -9.60
C ARG A 56 7.45 -13.47 -8.93
N VAL A 57 8.74 -13.79 -9.04
CA VAL A 57 9.81 -12.90 -8.56
C VAL A 57 9.78 -11.60 -9.34
N GLU A 58 9.64 -11.64 -10.67
CA GLU A 58 9.52 -10.43 -11.51
C GLU A 58 8.28 -9.60 -11.14
N GLU A 59 7.15 -10.23 -10.84
CA GLU A 59 5.93 -9.56 -10.34
C GLU A 59 6.18 -8.87 -8.98
N VAL A 60 6.79 -9.56 -8.02
CA VAL A 60 7.13 -8.99 -6.70
C VAL A 60 8.15 -7.86 -6.82
N GLU A 61 9.16 -8.00 -7.66
CA GLU A 61 10.15 -6.95 -7.89
C GLU A 61 9.50 -5.71 -8.50
N ARG A 62 8.60 -5.85 -9.48
CA ARG A 62 7.83 -4.72 -10.02
C ARG A 62 6.98 -4.05 -8.95
N PHE A 63 6.31 -4.83 -8.11
CA PHE A 63 5.54 -4.31 -6.97
C PHE A 63 6.42 -3.54 -5.97
N LEU A 64 7.51 -4.14 -5.51
CA LEU A 64 8.43 -3.52 -4.55
C LEU A 64 9.11 -2.26 -5.10
N ASN A 65 9.34 -2.20 -6.40
CA ASN A 65 9.91 -1.04 -7.08
C ASN A 65 8.85 0.02 -7.47
N GLY A 66 7.56 -0.23 -7.21
CA GLY A 66 6.47 0.67 -7.59
C GLY A 66 6.27 0.83 -9.10
N THR A 67 6.79 -0.12 -9.90
CA THR A 67 6.66 -0.10 -11.37
C THR A 67 5.48 -0.92 -11.87
N ASP A 68 4.77 -1.59 -10.97
CA ASP A 68 3.62 -2.42 -11.32
C ASP A 68 2.41 -1.57 -11.67
N GLU A 69 1.74 -1.93 -12.76
CA GLU A 69 0.55 -1.22 -13.21
C GLU A 69 -0.63 -1.60 -12.31
N PRO A 70 -1.31 -0.64 -11.65
CA PRO A 70 -2.46 -0.95 -10.83
C PRO A 70 -3.68 -1.23 -11.72
N GLU A 71 -3.75 -2.42 -12.32
CA GLU A 71 -4.76 -2.82 -13.30
C GLU A 71 -6.20 -2.54 -12.84
N LEU A 72 -6.45 -2.66 -11.54
CA LEU A 72 -7.78 -2.47 -10.95
C LEU A 72 -8.09 -1.00 -10.67
N LEU A 73 -7.08 -0.15 -10.48
CA LEU A 73 -7.26 1.26 -10.14
C LEU A 73 -8.04 2.00 -11.24
N ALA A 74 -7.78 1.67 -12.50
CA ALA A 74 -8.51 2.22 -13.64
C ALA A 74 -10.03 2.05 -13.48
N LYS A 75 -10.47 0.86 -13.05
CA LYS A 75 -11.89 0.55 -12.85
C LYS A 75 -12.47 1.32 -11.67
N TRP A 76 -11.70 1.49 -10.60
CA TRP A 76 -12.14 2.23 -9.41
C TRP A 76 -12.25 3.74 -9.66
N LEU A 77 -11.31 4.32 -10.40
CA LEU A 77 -11.34 5.75 -10.76
C LEU A 77 -12.49 6.12 -11.71
N LEU A 78 -13.05 5.14 -12.44
CA LEU A 78 -14.24 5.35 -13.28
C LEU A 78 -15.54 5.47 -12.48
N LEU A 79 -15.55 5.15 -11.18
CA LEU A 79 -16.74 5.29 -10.35
C LEU A 79 -16.97 6.76 -10.01
N ASP A 80 -18.22 7.22 -10.11
CA ASP A 80 -18.58 8.62 -9.80
C ASP A 80 -18.39 8.98 -8.32
N SER A 81 -18.52 8.00 -7.42
CA SER A 81 -18.40 8.18 -5.97
C SER A 81 -17.78 6.97 -5.31
N TRP A 82 -17.06 7.20 -4.22
CA TRP A 82 -16.57 6.14 -3.33
C TRP A 82 -17.23 6.23 -1.96
N THR A 83 -17.40 5.10 -1.31
CA THR A 83 -17.60 5.08 0.15
C THR A 83 -16.24 5.16 0.85
N ARG A 84 -16.24 5.55 2.13
CA ARG A 84 -15.04 5.51 2.98
C ARG A 84 -14.34 4.15 2.92
N ASP A 85 -15.11 3.07 3.06
CA ASP A 85 -14.63 1.68 3.01
C ASP A 85 -13.98 1.28 1.68
N GLN A 86 -14.25 2.02 0.60
CA GLN A 86 -13.60 1.81 -0.70
C GLN A 86 -12.38 2.72 -0.85
N ALA A 87 -12.53 3.99 -0.48
CA ALA A 87 -11.50 4.99 -0.70
C ALA A 87 -10.24 4.78 0.15
N ILE A 88 -10.40 4.44 1.44
CA ILE A 88 -9.24 4.28 2.33
C ILE A 88 -8.35 3.11 1.90
N PRO A 89 -8.87 1.90 1.60
CA PRO A 89 -8.04 0.84 1.02
C PRO A 89 -7.36 1.26 -0.28
N LEU A 90 -8.08 1.98 -1.16
CA LEU A 90 -7.48 2.48 -2.40
C LEU A 90 -6.31 3.41 -2.11
N ILE A 91 -6.45 4.37 -1.20
CA ILE A 91 -5.35 5.27 -0.79
C ILE A 91 -4.12 4.50 -0.29
N LEU A 92 -4.33 3.38 0.42
CA LEU A 92 -3.26 2.48 0.87
C LEU A 92 -2.71 1.55 -0.22
N GLY A 93 -3.18 1.65 -1.45
CA GLY A 93 -2.74 0.80 -2.57
C GLY A 93 -3.39 -0.59 -2.59
N LEU A 94 -4.49 -0.77 -1.87
CA LEU A 94 -5.22 -2.02 -1.76
C LEU A 94 -6.52 -2.00 -2.57
N GLU A 95 -6.89 -3.16 -3.11
CA GLU A 95 -8.20 -3.39 -3.73
C GLU A 95 -9.29 -3.46 -2.64
N PRO A 96 -10.35 -2.62 -2.72
CA PRO A 96 -11.50 -2.76 -1.85
C PRO A 96 -12.15 -4.13 -1.96
N CYS A 97 -12.45 -4.72 -0.82
CA CYS A 97 -13.03 -6.05 -0.78
C CYS A 97 -14.49 -6.04 -1.26
N SER A 98 -14.82 -6.84 -2.27
CA SER A 98 -16.23 -6.99 -2.68
C SER A 98 -17.05 -7.68 -1.59
N GLU A 99 -18.37 -7.41 -1.54
CA GLU A 99 -19.28 -8.04 -0.57
C GLU A 99 -19.32 -9.57 -0.72
N GLN A 100 -19.20 -10.09 -1.95
CA GLN A 100 -19.10 -11.52 -2.20
C GLN A 100 -17.83 -12.10 -1.60
N THR A 101 -16.72 -11.36 -1.69
CA THR A 101 -15.46 -11.71 -1.05
C THR A 101 -15.63 -11.66 0.47
N ARG A 102 -16.31 -10.67 1.04
CA ARG A 102 -16.65 -10.60 2.48
C ARG A 102 -17.49 -11.81 2.94
N VAL A 103 -18.50 -12.23 2.17
CA VAL A 103 -19.35 -13.39 2.49
C VAL A 103 -18.58 -14.71 2.39
N ALA A 104 -17.78 -14.90 1.34
CA ALA A 104 -16.90 -16.05 1.21
C ALA A 104 -15.86 -16.11 2.36
N ARG A 105 -15.38 -14.93 2.80
CA ARG A 105 -14.46 -14.76 3.94
C ARG A 105 -15.08 -15.13 5.28
N ARG A 106 -16.33 -14.73 5.56
CA ARG A 106 -17.06 -15.13 6.79
C ARG A 106 -17.19 -16.65 6.92
N LYS A 107 -17.21 -17.38 5.80
CA LYS A 107 -17.24 -18.85 5.79
C LYS A 107 -15.85 -19.50 5.95
N ALA A 108 -14.78 -18.82 5.56
CA ALA A 108 -13.40 -19.35 5.61
C ALA A 108 -12.66 -19.00 6.92
N SER A 109 -12.99 -17.87 7.54
CA SER A 109 -12.32 -17.36 8.74
C SER A 109 -12.60 -18.13 10.04
N SER A 110 -13.51 -19.12 10.02
CA SER A 110 -13.69 -20.01 11.18
C SER A 110 -12.48 -20.93 11.45
N ALA A 111 -11.47 -20.93 10.57
CA ALA A 111 -10.33 -21.86 10.64
C ALA A 111 -8.96 -21.21 10.91
N SER A 112 -8.82 -19.87 10.87
CA SER A 112 -7.53 -19.18 11.07
C SER A 112 -7.68 -18.02 12.07
N ALA A 113 -7.13 -18.20 13.27
CA ALA A 113 -7.33 -17.32 14.42
C ALA A 113 -6.26 -16.22 14.59
N SER A 114 -5.28 -16.09 13.69
CA SER A 114 -4.02 -15.41 14.03
C SER A 114 -3.79 -14.04 13.38
N THR A 115 -4.74 -13.47 12.63
CA THR A 115 -4.61 -12.11 12.06
C THR A 115 -5.98 -11.44 11.89
N GLN A 116 -6.77 -11.43 12.96
CA GLN A 116 -8.10 -10.83 12.96
C GLN A 116 -8.05 -9.45 13.63
N MET A 117 -8.38 -8.39 12.89
CA MET A 117 -8.73 -7.09 13.49
C MET A 117 -10.23 -7.00 13.71
N ILE A 118 -10.64 -6.28 14.75
CA ILE A 118 -12.03 -5.94 15.02
C ILE A 118 -12.24 -4.48 14.60
N THR A 119 -13.07 -4.25 13.59
CA THR A 119 -13.53 -2.89 13.25
C THR A 119 -14.53 -2.37 14.29
N GLU A 120 -14.79 -1.06 14.33
CA GLU A 120 -15.77 -0.46 15.25
C GLU A 120 -17.20 -1.02 15.08
N ALA A 121 -17.54 -1.54 13.90
CA ALA A 121 -18.80 -2.24 13.64
C ALA A 121 -18.84 -3.68 14.21
N GLY A 122 -17.76 -4.14 14.85
CA GLY A 122 -17.57 -5.53 15.27
C GLY A 122 -17.27 -6.49 14.11
N GLU A 123 -17.00 -5.98 12.91
CA GLU A 123 -16.69 -6.80 11.74
C GLU A 123 -15.18 -7.06 11.64
N PHE A 124 -14.81 -8.27 11.26
CA PHE A 124 -13.40 -8.65 11.15
C PHE A 124 -12.78 -8.20 9.83
N LEU A 125 -11.76 -7.34 9.88
CA LEU A 125 -10.97 -6.95 8.71
C LEU A 125 -9.65 -7.72 8.70
N ASP A 126 -9.51 -8.68 7.79
CA ASP A 126 -8.25 -9.41 7.58
C ASP A 126 -7.50 -8.75 6.43
N ILE A 127 -6.58 -7.83 6.75
CA ILE A 127 -5.79 -7.10 5.75
C ILE A 127 -4.90 -8.03 4.93
N GLY A 128 -4.47 -9.16 5.49
CA GLY A 128 -3.68 -10.10 4.70
C GLY A 128 -4.46 -10.63 3.49
N LEU A 129 -5.79 -10.66 3.54
CA LEU A 129 -6.63 -11.09 2.42
C LEU A 129 -6.87 -10.00 1.37
N PHE A 130 -6.37 -8.78 1.55
CA PHE A 130 -6.46 -7.75 0.52
C PHE A 130 -5.49 -8.08 -0.61
N ARG A 131 -5.95 -7.79 -1.82
CA ARG A 131 -5.08 -7.75 -2.99
C ARG A 131 -4.53 -6.34 -3.10
N THR A 132 -3.31 -6.21 -3.59
CA THR A 132 -2.80 -4.92 -4.03
C THR A 132 -3.62 -4.45 -5.24
N LEU A 133 -3.55 -3.17 -5.59
CA LEU A 133 -4.21 -2.67 -6.81
C LEU A 133 -3.65 -3.28 -8.11
N SER A 134 -2.46 -3.88 -8.06
CA SER A 134 -1.90 -4.68 -9.15
C SER A 134 -2.40 -6.13 -9.19
N GLY A 135 -3.33 -6.50 -8.30
CA GLY A 135 -3.92 -7.83 -8.26
C GLY A 135 -3.10 -8.87 -7.51
N PHE A 136 -1.96 -8.48 -6.93
CA PHE A 136 -1.08 -9.35 -6.18
C PHE A 136 -1.72 -9.76 -4.84
N SER A 137 -1.75 -11.05 -4.55
CA SER A 137 -2.32 -11.58 -3.31
C SER A 137 -1.23 -11.81 -2.28
N LEU A 138 -1.27 -11.00 -1.23
CA LEU A 138 -0.23 -10.97 -0.19
C LEU A 138 -0.02 -12.31 0.52
N TRP A 139 -1.04 -13.16 0.63
CA TRP A 139 -0.88 -14.50 1.20
C TRP A 139 -0.40 -15.54 0.19
N SER A 140 -1.09 -15.67 -0.96
CA SER A 140 -0.87 -16.81 -1.87
C SER A 140 0.36 -16.67 -2.75
N ASP A 141 0.83 -15.44 -2.96
CA ASP A 141 1.97 -15.18 -3.82
C ASP A 141 3.28 -15.05 -3.01
N TYR A 142 3.23 -14.61 -1.74
CA TYR A 142 4.40 -14.61 -0.84
C TYR A 142 4.73 -15.97 -0.23
N SER A 143 3.75 -16.84 0.00
CA SER A 143 3.97 -18.13 0.68
C SER A 143 5.02 -19.00 -0.01
N ASP A 144 5.16 -18.83 -1.33
CA ASP A 144 6.00 -19.66 -2.19
C ASP A 144 7.41 -19.07 -2.37
N LEU A 145 7.66 -17.83 -1.93
CA LEU A 145 8.87 -17.08 -2.27
C LEU A 145 9.87 -16.89 -1.12
N ILE A 146 9.46 -17.04 0.14
CA ILE A 146 10.33 -16.77 1.30
C ILE A 146 10.25 -17.93 2.30
N PRO A 147 11.37 -18.41 2.88
CA PRO A 147 11.36 -19.46 3.91
C PRO A 147 10.65 -19.06 5.22
N SER A 148 10.54 -17.76 5.51
CA SER A 148 9.81 -17.17 6.64
C SER A 148 8.90 -16.03 6.18
N PRO A 149 7.93 -16.32 5.28
CA PRO A 149 7.06 -15.29 4.68
C PRO A 149 6.18 -14.65 5.75
N VAL A 150 5.90 -15.39 6.81
CA VAL A 150 5.02 -15.02 7.91
C VAL A 150 5.50 -13.77 8.64
N THR A 151 6.80 -13.57 8.87
CA THR A 151 7.27 -12.42 9.67
C THR A 151 7.13 -11.10 8.90
N ARG A 152 7.68 -11.04 7.68
CA ARG A 152 7.63 -9.82 6.87
C ARG A 152 6.22 -9.49 6.40
N LEU A 153 5.42 -10.51 6.09
CA LEU A 153 4.00 -10.31 5.79
C LEU A 153 3.24 -9.82 7.01
N LYS A 154 3.54 -10.32 8.21
CA LYS A 154 2.94 -9.80 9.46
C LYS A 154 3.31 -8.35 9.71
N GLU A 155 4.56 -7.97 9.53
CA GLU A 155 5.01 -6.58 9.65
C GLU A 155 4.26 -5.68 8.67
N TYR A 156 4.22 -6.06 7.38
CA TYR A 156 3.48 -5.31 6.36
C TYR A 156 1.97 -5.21 6.69
N CYS A 157 1.35 -6.32 7.09
CA CYS A 157 -0.08 -6.31 7.47
C CYS A 157 -0.30 -5.42 8.69
N TRP A 158 0.59 -5.47 9.68
CA TRP A 158 0.49 -4.65 10.89
C TRP A 158 0.66 -3.16 10.59
N GLU A 159 1.64 -2.77 9.77
CA GLU A 159 1.82 -1.39 9.34
C GLU A 159 0.61 -0.91 8.54
N THR A 160 0.15 -1.72 7.57
CA THR A 160 -1.01 -1.38 6.74
C THR A 160 -2.29 -1.25 7.56
N ASN A 161 -2.48 -2.13 8.54
CA ASN A 161 -3.57 -2.04 9.54
C ASN A 161 -3.49 -0.73 10.30
N HIS A 162 -2.31 -0.39 10.82
CA HIS A 162 -2.11 0.82 11.59
C HIS A 162 -2.42 2.07 10.76
N TYR A 163 -1.98 2.12 9.50
CA TYR A 163 -2.31 3.23 8.61
C TYR A 163 -3.80 3.27 8.24
N TYR A 164 -4.45 2.12 8.08
CA TYR A 164 -5.89 2.04 7.85
C TYR A 164 -6.68 2.64 9.01
N ASP A 165 -6.36 2.25 10.25
CA ASP A 165 -7.01 2.78 11.44
C ASP A 165 -6.79 4.29 11.57
N LEU A 166 -5.54 4.74 11.41
CA LEU A 166 -5.18 6.16 11.43
C LEU A 166 -5.97 6.96 10.39
N LEU A 167 -6.10 6.46 9.15
CA LEU A 167 -6.86 7.12 8.09
C LEU A 167 -8.35 7.19 8.41
N ASN A 168 -8.91 6.16 9.04
CA ASN A 168 -10.31 6.19 9.49
C ASN A 168 -10.51 7.22 10.59
N GLU A 169 -9.64 7.25 11.61
CA GLU A 169 -9.71 8.27 12.68
C GLU A 169 -9.59 9.69 12.10
N LEU A 170 -8.66 9.91 11.17
CA LEU A 170 -8.50 11.19 10.49
C LEU A 170 -9.72 11.58 9.66
N TRP A 171 -10.37 10.61 9.01
CA TRP A 171 -11.62 10.83 8.28
C TRP A 171 -12.76 11.17 9.24
N ASP A 172 -12.98 10.37 10.28
CA ASP A 172 -14.10 10.55 11.21
C ASP A 172 -13.98 11.83 12.06
N SER A 173 -12.77 12.41 12.15
CA SER A 173 -12.56 13.72 12.77
C SER A 173 -13.12 14.91 11.97
N GLY A 174 -13.48 14.72 10.70
CA GLY A 174 -13.93 15.77 9.78
C GLY A 174 -15.39 15.65 9.37
N GLU A 175 -15.96 16.76 8.89
CA GLU A 175 -17.24 16.73 8.18
C GLU A 175 -16.99 16.39 6.70
N HIS A 176 -17.57 15.28 6.26
CA HIS A 176 -17.40 14.75 4.92
C HIS A 176 -18.76 14.50 4.24
N PRO A 177 -18.85 14.64 2.90
CA PRO A 177 -20.02 14.19 2.15
C PRO A 177 -20.24 12.69 2.32
N GLU A 178 -21.49 12.23 2.26
CA GLU A 178 -21.81 10.79 2.39
C GLU A 178 -21.25 9.94 1.24
N ARG A 179 -21.20 10.51 0.03
CA ARG A 179 -20.66 9.86 -1.19
C ARG A 179 -19.73 10.79 -1.96
N PRO A 180 -18.51 11.03 -1.46
CA PRO A 180 -17.57 11.90 -2.13
C PRO A 180 -17.07 11.29 -3.44
N SER A 181 -16.70 12.14 -4.38
CA SER A 181 -16.03 11.71 -5.61
C SER A 181 -14.63 11.17 -5.33
N PRO A 182 -14.03 10.39 -6.23
CA PRO A 182 -12.62 10.00 -6.15
C PRO A 182 -11.67 11.20 -5.97
N SER A 183 -11.91 12.31 -6.69
CA SER A 183 -11.11 13.53 -6.56
C SER A 183 -11.14 14.12 -5.16
N TYR A 184 -12.29 14.05 -4.48
CA TYR A 184 -12.41 14.54 -3.12
C TYR A 184 -11.50 13.77 -2.16
N PHE A 185 -11.52 12.43 -2.24
CA PHE A 185 -10.66 11.58 -1.39
C PHE A 185 -9.18 11.83 -1.67
N LEU A 186 -8.79 11.99 -2.93
CA LEU A 186 -7.42 12.29 -3.31
C LEU A 186 -6.96 13.66 -2.81
N ALA A 187 -7.80 14.68 -2.94
CA ALA A 187 -7.51 16.02 -2.43
C ALA A 187 -7.44 16.02 -0.89
N TRP A 188 -8.35 15.30 -0.23
CA TRP A 188 -8.33 15.11 1.22
C TRP A 188 -7.03 14.44 1.68
N ALA A 189 -6.65 13.32 1.07
CA ALA A 189 -5.43 12.59 1.41
C ALA A 189 -4.19 13.48 1.21
N SER A 190 -4.09 14.16 0.07
CA SER A 190 -3.01 15.11 -0.23
C SER A 190 -2.96 16.25 0.81
N GLY A 191 -4.11 16.80 1.21
CA GLY A 191 -4.21 17.82 2.26
C GLY A 191 -3.77 17.33 3.65
N LYS A 192 -3.74 16.02 3.89
CA LYS A 192 -3.17 15.38 5.09
C LYS A 192 -1.69 15.02 4.93
N GLY A 193 -1.07 15.33 3.79
CA GLY A 193 0.30 14.93 3.47
C GLY A 193 0.42 13.44 3.12
N ILE A 194 -0.69 12.81 2.72
CA ILE A 194 -0.76 11.39 2.39
C ILE A 194 -0.88 11.28 0.87
N GLU A 195 0.19 10.83 0.24
CA GLU A 195 0.24 10.62 -1.21
C GLU A 195 0.13 9.12 -1.51
N PRO A 196 -0.96 8.66 -2.16
CA PRO A 196 -1.09 7.26 -2.56
C PRO A 196 0.07 6.86 -3.48
N SER A 197 0.63 5.67 -3.28
CA SER A 197 1.78 5.19 -4.07
C SER A 197 1.53 5.15 -5.58
N TRP A 198 0.26 4.98 -5.98
CA TRP A 198 -0.18 4.96 -7.38
C TRP A 198 -0.57 6.32 -7.94
N PHE A 199 -0.54 7.40 -7.14
CA PHE A 199 -1.02 8.72 -7.55
C PHE A 199 -0.26 9.27 -8.75
N ASN A 200 1.07 9.21 -8.71
CA ASN A 200 1.94 9.67 -9.80
C ASN A 200 1.66 8.91 -11.10
N TRP A 201 1.53 7.58 -11.03
CA TRP A 201 1.15 6.76 -12.17
C TRP A 201 -0.21 7.18 -12.76
N ALA A 202 -1.24 7.37 -11.93
CA ALA A 202 -2.57 7.75 -12.39
C ALA A 202 -2.60 9.15 -13.02
N SER A 203 -1.79 10.07 -12.48
CA SER A 203 -1.60 11.43 -13.00
C SER A 203 -0.94 11.41 -14.37
N GLU A 204 0.17 10.69 -14.53
CA GLU A 204 0.90 10.55 -15.80
C GLU A 204 0.04 9.91 -16.90
N LYS A 205 -0.84 8.97 -16.53
CA LYS A 205 -1.80 8.35 -17.45
C LYS A 205 -3.03 9.21 -17.76
N GLY A 206 -3.13 10.41 -17.18
CA GLY A 206 -4.24 11.33 -17.38
C GLY A 206 -5.57 10.83 -16.79
N MET A 207 -5.53 9.85 -15.89
CA MET A 207 -6.75 9.24 -15.32
C MET A 207 -7.45 10.18 -14.32
N LEU A 208 -6.70 11.13 -13.77
CA LEU A 208 -7.22 12.13 -12.82
C LEU A 208 -7.81 13.37 -13.50
N ALA A 209 -7.55 13.57 -14.80
CA ALA A 209 -7.84 14.80 -15.53
C ALA A 209 -9.34 15.14 -15.65
N GLY A 210 -10.23 14.16 -15.54
CA GLY A 210 -11.69 14.40 -15.54
C GLY A 210 -12.30 14.71 -14.17
N SER A 211 -11.52 14.56 -13.10
CA SER A 211 -12.02 14.66 -11.72
C SER A 211 -11.81 16.04 -11.10
N ALA A 212 -10.84 16.80 -11.61
CA ALA A 212 -10.48 18.14 -11.12
C ALA A 212 -11.52 19.20 -11.52
N ASP A 213 -12.10 19.11 -12.73
CA ASP A 213 -13.12 20.06 -13.21
C ASP A 213 -14.50 19.85 -12.58
N ARG A 214 -14.75 18.71 -11.93
CA ARG A 214 -16.00 18.42 -11.20
C ARG A 214 -15.95 18.78 -9.73
N ALA A 215 -14.79 19.16 -9.23
CA ALA A 215 -14.65 19.57 -7.87
C ALA A 215 -15.04 21.05 -7.75
N ASP A 216 -16.30 21.30 -7.39
CA ASP A 216 -16.65 22.41 -6.48
C ASP A 216 -16.01 22.17 -5.10
N LEU A 217 -14.74 21.77 -5.05
CA LEU A 217 -13.94 21.77 -3.85
C LEU A 217 -13.78 23.25 -3.50
N PRO A 218 -14.24 23.69 -2.31
CA PRO A 218 -13.85 25.00 -1.85
C PRO A 218 -12.32 25.02 -1.85
N SER A 219 -11.74 25.92 -2.67
CA SER A 219 -10.30 26.18 -2.82
C SER A 219 -9.60 26.63 -1.52
N ASP A 220 -10.23 26.40 -0.38
CA ASP A 220 -9.69 26.68 0.92
C ASP A 220 -8.83 25.47 1.33
N GLY A 221 -7.51 25.59 1.15
CA GLY A 221 -6.55 24.76 1.88
C GLY A 221 -6.91 24.68 3.38
N PRO A 222 -6.40 23.70 4.13
CA PRO A 222 -6.94 23.25 5.42
C PRO A 222 -7.46 24.44 6.21
N LYS A 223 -8.79 24.60 6.24
CA LYS A 223 -9.44 25.64 7.04
C LYS A 223 -9.11 25.30 8.48
N LEU A 224 -8.02 25.88 8.98
CA LEU A 224 -7.77 25.95 10.41
C LEU A 224 -9.09 26.39 11.04
N LEU A 225 -9.67 25.51 11.86
CA LEU A 225 -10.92 25.78 12.56
C LEU A 225 -10.78 27.16 13.20
N GLY A 226 -11.83 28.00 13.14
CA GLY A 226 -11.71 29.43 13.48
C GLY A 226 -11.02 29.68 14.84
N ARG A 227 -11.16 28.74 15.79
CA ARG A 227 -10.49 28.73 17.09
C ARG A 227 -8.98 28.41 17.02
N GLU A 228 -8.58 27.43 16.24
CA GLU A 228 -7.17 27.06 16.03
C GLU A 228 -6.42 28.17 15.29
N LYS A 229 -7.04 28.71 14.23
CA LYS A 229 -6.50 29.87 13.50
C LYS A 229 -6.29 31.06 14.44
N ALA A 230 -7.28 31.37 15.28
CA ALA A 230 -7.16 32.45 16.26
C ALA A 230 -6.05 32.18 17.30
N THR A 231 -5.87 30.92 17.72
CA THR A 231 -4.82 30.54 18.67
C THR A 231 -3.42 30.71 18.07
N LEU A 232 -3.22 30.23 16.84
CA LEU A 232 -1.96 30.41 16.11
C LEU A 232 -1.65 31.89 15.85
N GLN A 233 -2.66 32.67 15.46
CA GLN A 233 -2.50 34.13 15.27
C GLN A 233 -2.10 34.84 16.57
N LYS A 234 -2.68 34.46 17.72
CA LYS A 234 -2.27 34.98 19.03
C LYS A 234 -0.83 34.63 19.37
N GLN A 235 -0.41 33.38 19.13
CA GLN A 235 0.97 32.93 19.37
C GLN A 235 1.97 33.69 18.48
N LEU A 236 1.66 33.82 17.18
CA LEU A 236 2.46 34.60 16.24
C LEU A 236 2.59 36.07 16.68
N ALA A 237 1.49 36.69 17.10
CA ALA A 237 1.50 38.06 17.60
C ALA A 237 2.30 38.22 18.90
N ALA A 238 2.24 37.24 19.82
CA ALA A 238 3.03 37.27 21.05
C ALA A 238 4.54 37.16 20.76
N LEU A 239 4.93 36.24 19.86
CA LEU A 239 6.32 36.09 19.42
C LEU A 239 6.82 37.35 18.69
N ALA A 240 5.97 37.93 17.84
CA ALA A 240 6.25 39.18 17.16
C ALA A 240 6.57 40.33 18.12
N LEU A 241 5.76 40.49 19.16
CA LEU A 241 5.99 41.51 20.18
C LEU A 241 7.28 41.28 20.95
N LEU A 242 7.57 40.03 21.31
CA LEU A 242 8.81 39.68 22.00
C LEU A 242 10.04 40.03 21.16
N LEU A 243 10.02 39.71 19.86
CA LEU A 243 11.12 40.03 18.95
C LEU A 243 11.31 41.54 18.78
N SER A 244 10.22 42.30 18.58
CA SER A 244 10.29 43.76 18.51
C SER A 244 10.75 44.43 19.81
N GLU A 245 10.39 43.86 20.96
CA GLU A 245 10.89 44.30 22.27
C GLU A 245 12.41 44.09 22.36
N LYS A 246 12.91 42.92 21.96
CA LYS A 246 14.35 42.61 21.93
C LYS A 246 15.14 43.47 20.95
N ALA A 247 14.53 43.87 19.84
CA ALA A 247 15.11 44.81 18.88
C ALA A 247 15.06 46.28 19.34
N GLY A 248 14.47 46.57 20.51
CA GLY A 248 14.29 47.93 21.02
C GLY A 248 13.31 48.79 20.22
N LYS A 249 12.53 48.18 19.31
CA LYS A 249 11.54 48.86 18.46
C LYS A 249 10.19 49.01 19.15
N TYR A 250 9.95 48.22 20.20
CA TYR A 250 8.76 48.27 21.03
C TYR A 250 9.16 48.26 22.52
N GLN A 251 8.45 49.04 23.34
CA GLN A 251 8.61 49.04 24.80
C GLN A 251 7.33 48.51 25.45
N ARG A 252 7.48 47.61 26.41
CA ARG A 252 6.36 47.02 27.14
C ARG A 252 5.54 48.10 27.84
N GLY A 253 4.23 48.15 27.56
CA GLY A 253 3.31 49.17 28.08
C GLY A 253 3.23 50.44 27.22
N GLY A 254 4.04 50.57 26.17
CA GLY A 254 3.92 51.64 25.18
C GLY A 254 2.73 51.44 24.23
N LYS A 255 2.37 52.50 23.49
CA LYS A 255 1.33 52.39 22.46
C LYS A 255 1.79 51.45 21.36
N LEU A 256 1.03 50.37 21.15
CA LEU A 256 1.30 49.35 20.15
C LEU A 256 1.24 49.93 18.73
N ASN A 257 2.29 49.73 17.94
CA ASN A 257 2.32 50.12 16.53
C ASN A 257 2.55 48.88 15.65
N VAL A 258 1.47 48.36 15.08
CA VAL A 258 1.45 47.14 14.26
C VAL A 258 2.48 47.21 13.12
N LYS A 259 2.65 48.40 12.51
CA LYS A 259 3.60 48.59 11.41
C LYS A 259 5.03 48.39 11.89
N GLN A 260 5.43 49.01 13.01
CA GLN A 260 6.78 48.85 13.57
C GLN A 260 7.08 47.40 13.94
N VAL A 261 6.08 46.68 14.47
CA VAL A 261 6.25 45.26 14.83
C VAL A 261 6.45 44.40 13.59
N ALA A 262 5.62 44.61 12.56
CA ALA A 262 5.75 43.85 11.31
C ALA A 262 7.06 44.17 10.58
N ASP A 263 7.46 45.43 10.50
CA ASP A 263 8.72 45.84 9.86
C ASP A 263 9.93 45.21 10.57
N SER A 264 9.89 45.06 11.91
CA SER A 264 10.95 44.37 12.67
C SER A 264 11.05 42.88 12.33
N ILE A 265 9.92 42.23 12.05
CA ILE A 265 9.90 40.82 11.64
C ILE A 265 10.32 40.65 10.20
N GLU A 266 9.95 41.60 9.34
CA GLU A 266 10.35 41.63 7.93
C GLU A 266 11.88 41.62 7.80
N GLU A 267 12.61 42.34 8.68
CA GLU A 267 14.07 42.28 8.76
C GLU A 267 14.60 40.86 9.09
N VAL A 268 13.94 40.11 9.98
CA VAL A 268 14.33 38.73 10.34
C VAL A 268 14.02 37.75 9.21
N ILE A 269 12.86 37.92 8.55
CA ILE A 269 12.40 37.03 7.48
C ILE A 269 13.19 37.27 6.19
N ALA A 270 13.62 38.50 5.91
CA ALA A 270 14.50 38.82 4.80
C ALA A 270 15.87 38.13 4.88
N ALA A 271 16.28 37.67 6.07
CA ALA A 271 17.49 36.87 6.25
C ALA A 271 17.28 35.37 5.94
N LEU A 272 16.05 34.91 5.73
CA LEU A 272 15.74 33.52 5.39
C LEU A 272 15.72 33.33 3.86
N PRO A 273 16.39 32.30 3.32
CA PRO A 273 16.28 31.98 1.91
C PRO A 273 14.86 31.49 1.58
N ASN A 274 14.32 31.94 0.45
CA ASN A 274 13.02 31.53 -0.10
C ASN A 274 11.81 31.78 0.84
N ALA A 275 11.83 32.87 1.60
CA ALA A 275 10.73 33.20 2.52
C ALA A 275 9.36 33.31 1.81
N ASP A 276 9.33 33.95 0.64
CA ASP A 276 8.09 34.14 -0.13
C ASP A 276 7.49 32.83 -0.63
N ASP A 277 8.32 31.88 -1.08
CA ASP A 277 7.90 30.55 -1.55
C ASP A 277 7.24 29.73 -0.43
N ASN A 278 7.52 30.07 0.84
CA ASN A 278 6.93 29.44 2.01
C ASN A 278 5.73 30.23 2.57
N GLY A 279 5.17 31.16 1.81
CA GLY A 279 3.98 31.94 2.21
C GLY A 279 4.26 33.03 3.25
N LEU A 280 5.53 33.38 3.48
CA LEU A 280 5.97 34.44 4.39
C LEU A 280 6.12 35.79 3.68
N SER A 281 5.20 36.11 2.77
CA SER A 281 5.21 37.43 2.13
C SER A 281 4.92 38.52 3.15
N SER A 282 5.50 39.71 2.96
CA SER A 282 5.35 40.85 3.87
C SER A 282 3.89 41.25 4.12
N SER A 283 3.03 41.08 3.10
CA SER A 283 1.59 41.28 3.19
C SER A 283 0.90 40.23 4.08
N SER A 284 1.24 38.95 3.91
CA SER A 284 0.74 37.83 4.73
C SER A 284 1.12 37.99 6.20
N ILE A 285 2.39 38.33 6.46
CA ILE A 285 2.91 38.55 7.82
C ILE A 285 2.17 39.70 8.51
N ARG A 286 2.06 40.86 7.84
CA ARG A 286 1.34 42.03 8.37
C ARG A 286 -0.11 41.70 8.69
N ALA A 287 -0.80 40.98 7.81
CA ALA A 287 -2.19 40.59 8.00
C ALA A 287 -2.36 39.64 9.22
N ASN A 288 -1.47 38.66 9.37
CA ASN A 288 -1.51 37.70 10.48
C ASN A 288 -1.17 38.34 11.83
N ILE A 289 -0.11 39.17 11.89
CA ILE A 289 0.26 39.89 13.11
C ILE A 289 -0.86 40.83 13.53
N LYS A 290 -1.43 41.62 12.59
CA LYS A 290 -2.55 42.51 12.89
C LYS A 290 -3.72 41.74 13.48
N SER A 291 -4.13 40.65 12.84
CA SER A 291 -5.24 39.81 13.32
C SER A 291 -4.96 39.24 14.71
N GLY A 292 -3.74 38.77 14.97
CA GLY A 292 -3.34 38.27 16.28
C GLY A 292 -3.31 39.34 17.37
N LEU A 293 -2.85 40.56 17.05
CA LEU A 293 -2.86 41.70 17.98
C LEU A 293 -4.27 42.17 18.31
N ASP A 294 -5.15 42.23 17.31
CA ASP A 294 -6.58 42.53 17.50
C ASP A 294 -7.25 41.47 18.39
N LEU A 295 -6.80 40.21 18.34
CA LEU A 295 -7.28 39.12 19.19
C LEU A 295 -6.73 39.14 20.62
N LEU A 296 -5.59 39.80 20.87
CA LEU A 296 -4.99 39.95 22.20
C LEU A 296 -5.50 41.20 22.94
N THR A 297 -6.02 42.18 22.21
CA THR A 297 -6.45 43.48 22.75
C THR A 297 -7.96 43.58 22.98
N LYS A 298 -8.73 42.59 22.52
CA LYS A 298 -10.14 42.39 22.87
C LYS A 298 -10.28 41.69 24.21
#